data_AF-K1Q6M3-F1
#
_entry.id   AF-K1Q6M3-F1
#
_cell.length_a   1.000
_cell.length_b   1.000
_cell.length_c   1.000
_cell.angle_alpha   90.00
_cell.angle_beta   90.00
_cell.angle_gamma   90.00
#
_symmetry.space_group_name_H-M   'P 1'
#
loop_
_entity.id
_entity.type
_entity.pdbx_description
1 polymer ?
#
loop_
_entity_poly.entity_id
_entity_poly.type
_entity_poly.pdbx_seq_one_letter_code
_entity_poly.pdbx_strand_id
1 'polypeptide(L)'
;MKNAKSQLLLLIIAFWASSEGYGFGVWLGLTDLQREGQYVAMSDARRPRYSNWVRGEPNNGNRQEHCAMYWIARRGWNDTVCTGRMNYIYLRLPDDLKIGNIENIVNLILLMTQSCLLKPRSLHNTVY
;
A
#
# COMPACT_ATOMS: atom_id res chain seq x y z
N MET A 1 -1.24 -13.14 10.92
CA MET A 1 -2.61 -13.17 11.48
C MET A 1 -3.23 -11.78 11.31
N LYS A 2 -4.42 -11.68 10.71
CA LYS A 2 -5.14 -10.40 10.55
C LYS A 2 -5.62 -9.95 11.94
N ASN A 3 -5.20 -8.76 12.37
CA ASN A 3 -5.69 -8.13 13.61
C ASN A 3 -6.42 -6.82 13.29
N ALA A 4 -7.21 -6.30 14.25
CA ALA A 4 -8.02 -5.10 14.03
C ALA A 4 -7.22 -3.89 13.54
N LYS A 5 -5.98 -3.71 14.04
CA LYS A 5 -5.08 -2.62 13.59
C LYS A 5 -4.69 -2.77 12.12
N SER A 6 -4.38 -3.98 11.68
CA SER A 6 -4.03 -4.28 10.29
C SER A 6 -5.23 -4.16 9.34
N GLN A 7 -6.43 -4.51 9.80
CA GLN A 7 -7.66 -4.35 9.02
C GLN A 7 -8.00 -2.86 8.83
N LEU A 8 -7.83 -2.06 9.88
CA LEU A 8 -8.05 -0.63 9.79
C LEU A 8 -7.08 0.06 8.84
N LEU A 9 -5.80 -0.33 8.85
CA LEU A 9 -4.81 0.17 7.88
C LEU A 9 -5.24 -0.11 6.43
N LEU A 10 -5.79 -1.29 6.14
CA LEU A 10 -6.29 -1.62 4.81
C LEU A 10 -7.51 -0.78 4.40
N LEU A 11 -8.42 -0.49 5.34
CA LEU A 11 -9.58 0.36 5.06
C LEU A 11 -9.14 1.79 4.70
N ILE A 12 -8.12 2.30 5.39
CA ILE A 12 -7.53 3.62 5.11
C ILE A 12 -6.90 3.64 3.71
N ILE A 13 -6.12 2.62 3.35
CA ILE A 13 -5.51 2.49 2.02
C ILE A 13 -6.59 2.45 0.93
N ALA A 14 -7.62 1.60 1.12
CA ALA A 14 -8.69 1.42 0.15
C ALA A 14 -9.54 2.69 -0.02
N PHE A 15 -9.90 3.35 1.09
CA PHE A 15 -10.67 4.59 1.08
C PHE A 15 -9.90 5.69 0.35
N TRP A 16 -8.63 5.88 0.71
CA TRP A 16 -7.79 6.89 0.07
C TRP A 16 -7.60 6.62 -1.43
N ALA A 17 -7.21 5.40 -1.81
CA ALA A 17 -7.01 5.05 -3.21
C ALA A 17 -8.30 5.25 -4.06
N SER A 18 -9.46 4.91 -3.48
CA SER A 18 -10.75 5.14 -4.12
C SER A 18 -11.08 6.62 -4.26
N SER A 19 -10.77 7.44 -3.23
CA SER A 19 -10.98 8.89 -3.26
C SER A 19 -10.11 9.63 -4.29
N GLU A 20 -8.92 9.10 -4.59
CA GLU A 20 -8.01 9.60 -5.63
C GLU A 20 -8.37 9.09 -7.04
N GLY A 21 -9.42 8.26 -7.17
CA GLY A 21 -9.85 7.69 -8.45
C GLY A 21 -8.91 6.62 -9.00
N TYR A 22 -8.11 5.97 -8.15
CA TYR A 22 -7.24 4.88 -8.57
C TYR A 22 -8.06 3.62 -8.84
N GLY A 23 -8.12 3.18 -10.10
CA GLY A 23 -9.01 2.09 -10.52
C GLY A 23 -8.43 0.67 -10.37
N PHE A 24 -7.13 0.49 -10.60
CA PHE A 24 -6.51 -0.83 -10.66
C PHE A 24 -5.86 -1.23 -9.33
N GLY A 25 -4.86 -0.47 -8.91
CA GLY A 25 -4.11 -0.72 -7.69
C GLY A 25 -3.12 0.39 -7.39
N VAL A 26 -2.48 0.28 -6.23
CA VAL A 26 -1.38 1.16 -5.81
C VAL A 26 -0.19 0.35 -5.34
N TRP A 27 1.01 0.84 -5.62
CA TRP A 27 2.25 0.24 -5.12
C TRP A 27 2.35 0.35 -3.60
N LEU A 28 2.78 -0.73 -2.95
CA LEU A 28 2.99 -0.80 -1.51
C LEU A 28 4.44 -0.51 -1.10
N GLY A 29 5.36 -0.40 -2.06
CA GLY A 29 6.80 -0.22 -1.79
C GLY A 29 7.47 -1.47 -1.19
N LEU A 30 6.94 -2.66 -1.48
CA LEU A 30 7.53 -3.95 -1.08
C LEU A 30 8.08 -4.68 -2.29
N THR A 31 9.21 -5.36 -2.11
CA THR A 31 9.85 -6.20 -3.15
C THR A 31 10.49 -7.45 -2.56
N ASP A 32 10.57 -8.51 -3.35
CA ASP A 32 11.35 -9.71 -3.04
C ASP A 32 12.51 -9.96 -4.02
N LEU A 33 12.92 -8.94 -4.81
CA LEU A 33 14.02 -9.01 -5.77
C LEU A 33 15.32 -9.59 -5.19
N GLN A 34 15.59 -9.36 -3.91
CA GLN A 34 16.79 -9.89 -3.25
C GLN A 34 16.68 -11.40 -2.98
N ARG A 35 15.48 -11.89 -2.67
CA ARG A 35 15.21 -13.30 -2.37
C ARG A 35 13.72 -13.59 -2.54
N GLU A 36 13.42 -14.35 -3.58
CA GLU A 36 12.08 -14.82 -3.93
C GLU A 36 11.28 -15.31 -2.71
N GLY A 37 10.04 -14.81 -2.58
CA GLY A 37 9.14 -15.12 -1.48
C GLY A 37 9.47 -14.39 -0.17
N GLN A 38 10.50 -13.53 -0.13
CA GLN A 38 10.87 -12.71 1.02
C GLN A 38 10.69 -11.22 0.73
N TYR A 39 9.45 -10.77 0.80
CA TYR A 39 9.11 -9.36 0.63
C TYR A 39 9.68 -8.49 1.75
N VAL A 40 10.37 -7.42 1.36
CA VAL A 40 10.94 -6.38 2.22
C VAL A 40 10.56 -5.00 1.71
N ALA A 41 10.54 -4.02 2.61
CA ALA A 41 10.33 -2.62 2.24
C ALA A 41 11.52 -2.09 1.44
N MET A 42 11.26 -1.43 0.31
CA MET A 42 12.29 -0.82 -0.53
C MET A 42 13.07 0.30 0.20
N SER A 43 12.48 0.89 1.24
CA SER A 43 13.07 2.01 1.99
C SER A 43 14.17 1.60 2.97
N ASP A 44 14.01 0.47 3.66
CA ASP A 44 14.88 0.09 4.79
C ASP A 44 15.14 -1.42 4.89
N ALA A 45 14.75 -2.18 3.86
CA ALA A 45 14.86 -3.64 3.78
C ALA A 45 14.20 -4.41 4.94
N ARG A 46 13.30 -3.78 5.71
CA ARG A 46 12.59 -4.48 6.78
C ARG A 46 11.44 -5.32 6.23
N ARG A 47 11.25 -6.50 6.82
CA ARG A 47 10.09 -7.35 6.51
C ARG A 47 8.80 -6.72 7.03
N PRO A 48 7.69 -6.77 6.26
CA PRO A 48 6.42 -6.27 6.74
C PRO A 48 5.92 -7.14 7.88
N ARG A 49 5.42 -6.51 8.96
CA ARG A 49 4.84 -7.22 10.12
C ARG A 49 3.45 -7.80 9.84
N TYR A 50 2.87 -7.41 8.72
CA TYR A 50 1.53 -7.77 8.28
C TYR A 50 1.55 -8.04 6.78
N SER A 51 0.76 -9.00 6.32
CA SER A 51 0.49 -9.23 4.91
C SER A 51 -0.99 -9.51 4.67
N ASN A 52 -1.47 -9.11 3.49
CA ASN A 52 -2.84 -9.35 3.07
C ASN A 52 -2.89 -9.86 1.62
N TRP A 53 -2.00 -10.79 1.28
CA TRP A 53 -2.02 -11.45 -0.02
C TRP A 53 -3.41 -11.98 -0.36
N VAL A 54 -3.84 -11.74 -1.61
CA VAL A 54 -5.02 -12.37 -2.17
C VAL A 54 -4.79 -13.88 -2.16
N ARG A 55 -5.86 -14.68 -2.06
CA ARG A 55 -5.73 -16.13 -2.12
C ARG A 55 -5.06 -16.53 -3.43
N GLY A 56 -3.95 -17.24 -3.33
CA GLY A 56 -3.12 -17.64 -4.47
C GLY A 56 -1.85 -16.80 -4.62
N GLU A 57 -1.78 -15.65 -3.96
CA GLU A 57 -0.64 -14.74 -4.02
C GLU A 57 0.29 -14.85 -2.79
N PRO A 58 1.57 -14.45 -2.92
CA PRO A 58 2.24 -14.12 -4.19
C PRO A 58 2.47 -15.37 -5.03
N ASN A 59 2.25 -15.29 -6.35
CA ASN A 59 2.35 -16.44 -7.25
C ASN A 59 3.60 -16.41 -8.16
N ASN A 60 4.28 -15.27 -8.19
CA ASN A 60 5.42 -14.94 -9.04
C ASN A 60 5.17 -15.31 -10.50
N GLY A 61 4.15 -14.69 -11.11
CA GLY A 61 3.67 -14.98 -12.45
C GLY A 61 4.80 -14.91 -13.47
N ASN A 62 4.98 -15.98 -14.24
CA ASN A 62 6.09 -16.13 -15.20
C ASN A 62 7.49 -15.85 -14.62
N ARG A 63 7.66 -15.96 -13.30
CA ARG A 63 8.89 -15.66 -12.55
C ARG A 63 9.39 -14.22 -12.73
N GLN A 64 8.47 -13.26 -12.84
CA GLN A 64 8.79 -11.85 -13.12
C GLN A 64 8.12 -10.86 -12.15
N GLU A 65 7.32 -11.33 -11.20
CA GLU A 65 6.49 -10.49 -10.34
C GLU A 65 7.17 -10.28 -8.98
N HIS A 66 7.97 -9.21 -8.88
CA HIS A 66 8.80 -8.95 -7.70
C HIS A 66 8.41 -7.70 -6.90
N CYS A 67 7.27 -7.08 -7.22
CA CYS A 67 6.80 -5.88 -6.56
C CYS A 67 5.36 -6.05 -6.07
N ALA A 68 5.07 -5.65 -4.84
CA ALA A 68 3.73 -5.79 -4.28
C ALA A 68 2.87 -4.55 -4.53
N MET A 69 1.64 -4.76 -4.99
CA MET A 69 0.59 -3.76 -5.07
C MET A 69 -0.61 -4.10 -4.18
N TYR A 70 -1.35 -3.08 -3.74
CA TYR A 70 -2.71 -3.24 -3.24
C TYR A 70 -3.67 -3.29 -4.44
N TRP A 71 -4.28 -4.44 -4.66
CA TRP A 71 -5.27 -4.67 -5.70
C TRP A 71 -6.65 -4.26 -5.19
N ILE A 72 -7.15 -3.13 -5.69
CA ILE A 72 -8.37 -2.48 -5.19
C ILE A 72 -9.59 -3.39 -5.37
N ALA A 73 -9.76 -4.00 -6.55
CA ALA A 73 -10.89 -4.88 -6.85
C ALA A 73 -10.94 -6.14 -5.98
N ARG A 74 -9.77 -6.66 -5.56
CA ARG A 74 -9.66 -7.87 -4.72
C ARG A 74 -9.49 -7.56 -3.23
N ARG A 75 -9.37 -6.28 -2.86
CA ARG A 75 -9.13 -5.79 -1.50
C ARG A 75 -7.96 -6.49 -0.80
N GLY A 76 -6.89 -6.77 -1.55
CA GLY A 76 -5.75 -7.57 -1.09
C GLY A 76 -4.48 -7.23 -1.84
N TRP A 77 -3.38 -7.92 -1.50
CA TRP A 77 -2.08 -7.70 -2.12
C TRP A 77 -1.88 -8.68 -3.28
N ASN A 78 -1.25 -8.18 -4.33
CA ASN A 78 -0.79 -8.96 -5.49
C ASN A 78 0.68 -8.65 -5.69
N ASP A 79 1.49 -9.64 -6.03
CA ASP A 79 2.78 -9.40 -6.64
C ASP A 79 2.57 -9.13 -8.12
N THR A 80 3.35 -8.22 -8.69
CA THR A 80 3.27 -7.93 -10.11
C THR A 80 4.60 -7.41 -10.63
N VAL A 81 4.72 -7.35 -11.95
CA VAL A 81 5.94 -6.89 -12.62
C VAL A 81 6.20 -5.43 -12.22
N CYS A 82 7.39 -5.16 -11.68
CA CYS A 82 7.76 -3.85 -11.12
C CYS A 82 7.64 -2.69 -12.10
N THR A 83 7.70 -2.95 -13.41
CA THR A 83 7.59 -1.94 -14.47
C THR A 83 6.15 -1.48 -14.75
N GLY A 84 5.16 -1.99 -13.99
CA GLY A 84 3.76 -1.58 -14.09
C GLY A 84 3.55 -0.10 -13.79
N ARG A 85 2.75 0.58 -14.62
CA ARG A 85 2.39 1.99 -14.40
C ARG A 85 1.25 2.09 -13.38
N MET A 86 1.60 2.31 -12.12
CA MET A 86 0.66 2.52 -11.02
C MET A 86 1.11 3.65 -10.10
N ASN A 87 0.17 4.21 -9.35
CA ASN A 87 0.46 5.21 -8.33
C ASN A 87 1.06 4.56 -7.08
N TYR A 88 1.89 5.31 -6.34
CA TYR A 88 2.44 4.88 -5.06
C TYR A 88 1.59 5.43 -3.92
N ILE A 89 1.44 4.64 -2.86
CA ILE A 89 0.93 5.15 -1.59
C ILE A 89 2.10 5.47 -0.67
N TYR A 90 2.19 6.73 -0.23
CA TYR A 90 3.13 7.16 0.79
C TYR A 90 2.34 7.46 2.06
N LEU A 91 2.19 6.46 2.93
CA LEU A 91 1.61 6.68 4.25
C LEU A 91 2.70 7.19 5.19
N ARG A 92 2.79 8.50 5.35
CA ARG A 92 3.52 9.10 6.47
C ARG A 92 2.59 9.12 7.69
N LEU A 93 2.71 8.11 8.53
CA LEU A 93 2.04 8.10 9.82
C LEU A 93 2.88 8.93 10.82
N PRO A 94 2.25 9.75 11.68
CA PRO A 94 2.95 10.39 12.80
C PRO A 94 3.59 9.33 13.71
N ASP A 95 4.78 9.62 14.24
CA ASP A 95 5.54 8.67 15.08
C ASP A 95 4.79 8.26 16.37
N ASP A 96 3.85 9.08 16.83
CA ASP A 96 3.01 8.88 18.01
C ASP A 96 1.65 8.24 17.72
N LEU A 97 1.37 7.86 16.46
CA LEU A 97 0.07 7.34 16.06
C LEU A 97 -0.27 6.01 16.76
N LYS A 98 -1.19 6.09 17.73
CA LYS A 98 -1.84 4.91 18.32
C LYS A 98 -3.07 4.53 17.49
N ILE A 99 -2.90 3.57 16.58
CA ILE A 99 -3.98 3.00 15.71
C ILE A 99 -5.17 2.42 16.53
N GLY A 100 -5.03 2.25 17.85
CA GLY A 100 -6.12 1.82 18.73
C GLY A 100 -6.98 2.96 19.32
N ASN A 101 -6.69 4.22 19.04
CA ASN A 101 -7.45 5.38 19.53
C ASN A 101 -8.30 5.97 18.39
N ILE A 102 -9.61 6.09 18.61
CA ILE A 102 -10.56 6.60 17.61
C ILE A 102 -10.27 8.05 17.19
N GLU A 103 -9.80 8.89 18.11
CA GLU A 103 -9.45 10.29 17.81
C GLU A 103 -8.27 10.36 16.84
N ASN A 104 -7.28 9.49 17.03
CA ASN A 104 -6.13 9.38 16.13
C ASN A 104 -6.53 8.89 14.74
N ILE A 105 -7.52 8.01 14.64
CA ILE A 105 -8.05 7.51 13.38
C ILE A 105 -8.80 8.62 12.65
N VAL A 106 -9.66 9.36 13.35
CA VAL A 106 -10.40 10.50 12.80
C VAL A 106 -9.43 11.58 12.32
N ASN A 107 -8.42 11.93 13.12
CA ASN A 107 -7.39 12.91 12.75
C ASN A 107 -6.58 12.44 11.53
N LEU A 108 -6.26 11.16 11.42
CA LEU A 108 -5.56 10.62 10.25
C LEU A 108 -6.42 10.70 8.99
N ILE A 109 -7.72 10.34 9.07
CA ILE A 109 -8.66 10.50 7.96
C ILE A 109 -8.76 11.97 7.56
N LEU A 110 -8.87 12.89 8.52
CA LEU A 110 -8.91 14.33 8.27
C LEU A 110 -7.64 14.84 7.58
N LEU A 111 -6.45 14.44 8.03
CA LEU A 111 -5.17 14.79 7.39
C LEU A 111 -5.07 14.27 5.96
N MET A 112 -5.54 13.04 5.73
CA MET A 112 -5.57 12.46 4.38
C MET A 112 -6.55 13.21 3.47
N THR A 113 -7.71 13.66 3.98
CA THR A 113 -8.67 14.46 3.20
C THR A 113 -8.22 15.90 2.96
N GLN A 114 -7.50 16.53 3.89
CA GLN A 114 -6.93 17.87 3.70
C GLN A 114 -5.81 17.87 2.65
N SER A 115 -5.07 16.76 2.54
CA SER A 115 -4.09 16.53 1.48
C SER A 115 -4.74 16.44 0.09
N CYS A 116 -6.02 16.01 -0.01
CA CYS A 116 -6.80 16.03 -1.25
C CYS A 116 -7.23 17.45 -1.65
N LEU A 117 -7.52 18.34 -0.68
CA LEU A 117 -7.96 19.71 -0.96
C LEU A 117 -6.82 20.65 -1.42
N LEU A 118 -5.55 20.28 -1.16
CA LEU A 118 -4.39 21.13 -1.41
C LEU A 118 -3.46 20.64 -2.54
N LYS A 119 -3.77 19.54 -3.26
CA LYS A 119 -2.88 19.04 -4.30
C LYS A 119 -3.09 19.75 -5.65
N PRO A 120 -2.08 20.44 -6.20
CA PRO A 120 -2.06 20.77 -7.62
C PRO A 120 -1.96 19.48 -8.45
N ARG A 121 -2.72 19.44 -9.55
CA ARG A 121 -2.72 18.36 -10.53
C ARG A 121 -1.29 18.17 -11.06
N SER A 122 -0.83 16.92 -11.08
CA SER A 122 0.46 16.42 -11.59
C SER A 122 1.63 16.37 -10.59
N LEU A 123 1.97 15.14 -10.23
CA LEU A 123 3.31 14.54 -10.22
C LEU A 123 3.06 13.04 -10.02
N HIS A 124 3.90 12.20 -10.64
CA HIS A 124 4.04 10.74 -10.47
C HIS A 124 3.90 9.94 -11.78
N ASN A 125 4.79 10.25 -12.72
CA ASN A 125 5.45 9.23 -13.52
C ASN A 125 6.91 9.18 -13.04
N THR A 126 7.19 8.43 -11.97
CA THR A 126 8.58 8.05 -11.68
C THR A 126 8.62 6.54 -11.71
N VAL A 127 9.12 6.04 -12.85
CA VAL A 127 9.56 4.67 -13.03
C VAL A 127 10.91 4.58 -12.31
N TYR A 128 11.04 3.66 -11.36
CA TYR A 128 12.33 3.17 -10.89
C TYR A 128 12.48 1.72 -11.34
#